data_AF-A0A8K0W964-F1
#
_entry.id   AF-A0A8K0W964-F1
#
_cell.length_a   1.000
_cell.length_b   1.000
_cell.length_c   1.000
_cell.angle_alpha   90.00
_cell.angle_beta   90.00
_cell.angle_gamma   90.00
#
_symmetry.space_group_name_H-M   'P 1'
#
loop_
_entity.id
_entity.type
_entity.pdbx_description
1 polymer ?
#
loop_
_entity_poly.entity_id
_entity_poly.type
_entity_poly.pdbx_seq_one_letter_code
_entity_poly.pdbx_strand_id
1 'polypeptide(L)'
;MSFTVKGRTVVITGAGSGICYHFTKVLLERGCNVVMADLAPRPEANELLKGFPVFQPCSNFWHPAGTVLSKDVHSASRFKSTDINLTHPIYATQQVITHFTQNKKPGSMVHISSIAAQTPVLSVPMYFAAKAGISHFAWTLTGPETPPTSADLASIRVTAVKLGVIKTPLWTEHPEKLAWIDGSKDKWVEPEDAAMVMFSLIENDEYVEERL
;
A
#
# COMPACT_ATOMS: atom_id res chain seq x y z
N MET A 1 21.63 5.41 -13.64
CA MET A 1 21.08 5.23 -15.00
C MET A 1 19.58 5.28 -14.80
N SER A 2 18.86 6.25 -15.38
CA SER A 2 17.44 6.42 -15.06
C SER A 2 16.65 5.15 -15.39
N PHE A 3 15.93 4.61 -14.41
CA PHE A 3 15.10 3.43 -14.57
C PHE A 3 13.87 3.77 -15.42
N THR A 4 13.79 3.27 -16.67
CA THR A 4 12.62 3.51 -17.53
C THR A 4 11.53 2.45 -17.35
N VAL A 5 10.28 2.92 -17.23
CA VAL A 5 9.10 2.06 -17.08
C VAL A 5 8.48 1.65 -18.42
N LYS A 6 8.84 2.31 -19.53
CA LYS A 6 8.21 2.06 -20.85
C LYS A 6 8.44 0.61 -21.31
N GLY A 7 7.36 -0.06 -21.71
CA GLY A 7 7.39 -1.47 -22.14
C GLY A 7 7.56 -2.48 -21.01
N ARG A 8 7.66 -2.04 -19.75
CA ARG A 8 7.72 -2.93 -18.57
C ARG A 8 6.33 -3.44 -18.21
N THR A 9 6.28 -4.61 -17.58
CA THR A 9 5.05 -5.14 -16.96
C THR A 9 5.03 -4.76 -15.50
N VAL A 10 3.91 -4.18 -15.03
CA VAL A 10 3.71 -3.76 -13.64
C VAL A 10 2.52 -4.51 -13.06
N VAL A 11 2.71 -5.12 -11.89
CA VAL A 11 1.64 -5.76 -11.12
C VAL A 11 1.22 -4.82 -10.00
N ILE A 12 -0.08 -4.52 -9.89
CA ILE A 12 -0.61 -3.59 -8.90
C ILE A 12 -1.69 -4.29 -8.09
N THR A 13 -1.50 -4.37 -6.77
CA THR A 13 -2.52 -4.87 -5.84
C THR A 13 -3.47 -3.74 -5.41
N GLY A 14 -4.76 -4.05 -5.27
CA GLY A 14 -5.79 -3.06 -4.92
C GLY A 14 -6.08 -2.05 -6.05
N ALA A 15 -5.77 -2.40 -7.29
CA ALA A 15 -5.87 -1.52 -8.45
C ALA A 15 -7.31 -1.13 -8.83
N GLY A 16 -8.33 -1.78 -8.26
CA GLY A 16 -9.73 -1.55 -8.61
C GLY A 16 -10.31 -0.21 -8.16
N SER A 17 -9.63 0.55 -7.29
CA SER A 17 -10.14 1.84 -6.81
C SER A 17 -9.04 2.76 -6.24
N GLY A 18 -9.39 4.03 -5.98
CA GLY A 18 -8.57 4.97 -5.22
C GLY A 18 -7.15 5.17 -5.80
N ILE A 19 -6.15 5.27 -4.93
CA ILE A 19 -4.76 5.59 -5.29
C ILE A 19 -4.23 4.67 -6.40
N CYS A 20 -4.40 3.35 -6.25
CA CYS A 20 -3.84 2.38 -7.18
C CYS A 20 -4.52 2.41 -8.57
N TYR A 21 -5.79 2.83 -8.64
CA TYR A 21 -6.46 3.05 -9.92
C TYR A 21 -5.86 4.25 -10.68
N HIS A 22 -5.61 5.38 -9.99
CA HIS A 22 -4.96 6.52 -10.61
C HIS A 22 -3.50 6.22 -10.98
N PHE A 23 -2.79 5.47 -10.14
CA PHE A 23 -1.45 4.98 -10.44
C PHE A 23 -1.42 4.07 -11.68
N THR A 24 -2.44 3.21 -11.83
CA THR A 24 -2.62 2.39 -13.05
C THR A 24 -2.71 3.26 -14.30
N LYS A 25 -3.49 4.35 -14.26
CA LYS A 25 -3.60 5.30 -15.40
C LYS A 25 -2.25 5.93 -15.75
N VAL A 26 -1.55 6.46 -14.74
CA VAL A 26 -0.23 7.08 -14.88
C VAL A 26 0.77 6.14 -15.58
N LEU A 27 0.75 4.85 -15.24
CA LEU A 27 1.62 3.83 -15.82
C LEU A 27 1.22 3.44 -17.25
N LEU A 28 -0.08 3.30 -17.53
CA LEU A 28 -0.57 3.03 -18.88
C LEU A 28 -0.23 4.16 -19.85
N GLU A 29 -0.40 5.43 -19.44
CA GLU A 29 -0.03 6.62 -20.22
C GLU A 29 1.47 6.67 -20.54
N ARG A 30 2.31 6.03 -19.72
CA ARG A 30 3.78 5.92 -19.92
C ARG A 30 4.19 4.66 -20.70
N GLY A 31 3.23 3.91 -21.21
CA GLY A 31 3.46 2.74 -22.05
C GLY A 31 3.88 1.48 -21.29
N CYS A 32 3.47 1.34 -20.02
CA CYS A 32 3.59 0.08 -19.29
C CYS A 32 2.46 -0.90 -19.67
N ASN A 33 2.74 -2.20 -19.54
CA ASN A 33 1.70 -3.23 -19.47
C ASN A 33 1.29 -3.40 -18.01
N VAL A 34 0.01 -3.23 -17.65
CA VAL A 34 -0.43 -3.31 -16.25
C VAL A 34 -1.27 -4.57 -16.01
N VAL A 35 -0.92 -5.32 -14.96
CA VAL A 35 -1.71 -6.41 -14.40
C VAL A 35 -2.34 -5.91 -13.10
N MET A 36 -3.66 -5.79 -13.10
CA MET A 36 -4.44 -5.39 -11.94
C MET A 36 -4.82 -6.63 -11.13
N ALA A 37 -4.42 -6.68 -9.86
CA ALA A 37 -4.79 -7.73 -8.92
C ALA A 37 -5.66 -7.16 -7.80
N ASP A 38 -6.89 -7.66 -7.68
CA ASP A 38 -7.86 -7.21 -6.67
C ASP A 38 -8.78 -8.38 -6.25
N LEU A 39 -9.44 -8.25 -5.10
CA LEU A 39 -10.22 -9.35 -4.47
C LEU A 39 -11.71 -9.40 -4.88
N ALA A 40 -12.37 -8.27 -5.26
CA ALA A 40 -13.77 -8.03 -5.79
C ALA A 40 -15.02 -8.57 -5.00
N PRO A 41 -16.24 -7.90 -4.94
CA PRO A 41 -17.07 -7.44 -6.08
C PRO A 41 -17.92 -6.13 -5.92
N ARG A 42 -18.84 -5.96 -6.89
CA ARG A 42 -19.70 -4.85 -7.38
C ARG A 42 -20.97 -4.48 -6.54
N PRO A 43 -21.77 -3.47 -6.94
CA PRO A 43 -22.71 -2.69 -6.09
C PRO A 43 -23.77 -3.45 -5.29
N GLU A 44 -24.16 -4.67 -5.67
CA GLU A 44 -25.22 -5.41 -4.97
C GLU A 44 -24.79 -5.89 -3.57
N ALA A 45 -23.49 -6.04 -3.32
CA ALA A 45 -22.95 -6.35 -1.99
C ALA A 45 -22.95 -5.13 -1.05
N ASN A 46 -22.98 -3.91 -1.60
CA ASN A 46 -23.05 -2.65 -0.84
C ASN A 46 -24.47 -2.34 -0.34
N GLU A 47 -25.51 -2.87 -0.98
CA GLU A 47 -26.92 -2.70 -0.55
C GLU A 47 -27.20 -3.40 0.79
N LEU A 48 -26.63 -4.59 1.02
CA LEU A 48 -26.83 -5.39 2.23
C LEU A 48 -26.17 -4.75 3.47
N LEU A 49 -25.16 -3.90 3.28
CA LEU A 49 -24.39 -3.25 4.35
C LEU A 49 -24.98 -1.91 4.82
N LYS A 50 -25.98 -1.36 4.10
CA LYS A 50 -26.65 -0.09 4.43
C LYS A 50 -27.54 -0.14 5.68
N GLY A 51 -27.77 -1.32 6.26
CA GLY A 51 -28.69 -1.54 7.39
C GLY A 51 -28.11 -1.34 8.79
N PHE A 52 -26.83 -1.00 8.97
CA PHE A 52 -26.20 -0.96 10.29
C PHE A 52 -25.45 0.36 10.53
N PRO A 53 -25.96 1.22 11.43
CA PRO A 53 -25.19 2.38 11.90
C PRO A 53 -24.23 1.90 12.98
N VAL A 54 -22.92 2.05 12.79
CA VAL A 54 -21.95 1.76 13.86
C VAL A 54 -20.94 2.89 13.96
N PHE A 55 -21.10 3.70 15.01
CA PHE A 55 -20.09 4.63 15.51
C PHE A 55 -19.52 4.07 16.82
N GLN A 56 -18.28 3.55 16.76
CA GLN A 56 -17.36 3.21 17.88
C GLN A 56 -16.08 2.56 17.29
N PRO A 57 -14.91 2.51 17.98
CA PRO A 57 -13.59 2.44 17.33
C PRO A 57 -13.49 1.27 16.33
N CYS A 58 -13.18 1.61 15.08
CA CYS A 58 -13.39 0.77 13.89
C CYS A 58 -12.31 -0.29 13.66
N SER A 59 -11.47 -0.56 14.66
CA SER A 59 -10.44 -1.59 14.57
C SER A 59 -10.91 -2.90 15.20
N ASN A 60 -10.68 -3.99 14.47
CA ASN A 60 -10.87 -5.36 14.92
C ASN A 60 -10.11 -5.69 16.22
N PHE A 61 -9.10 -4.91 16.60
CA PHE A 61 -8.47 -5.00 17.92
C PHE A 61 -9.44 -4.82 19.09
N TRP A 62 -10.39 -3.89 18.96
CA TRP A 62 -11.35 -3.57 20.03
C TRP A 62 -12.54 -4.53 20.07
N HIS A 63 -12.68 -5.40 19.06
CA HIS A 63 -13.78 -6.33 18.90
C HIS A 63 -13.24 -7.76 18.91
N PRO A 64 -13.55 -8.59 19.92
CA PRO A 64 -13.10 -9.97 19.95
C PRO A 64 -13.39 -10.70 18.64
N ALA A 65 -12.47 -11.57 18.21
CA ALA A 65 -12.66 -12.40 17.01
C ALA A 65 -14.00 -13.16 17.09
N GLY A 66 -14.59 -13.53 15.95
CA GLY A 66 -15.87 -14.22 15.90
C GLY A 66 -17.12 -13.39 16.25
N THR A 67 -16.97 -12.13 16.66
CA THR A 67 -18.11 -11.21 16.86
C THR A 67 -18.61 -10.62 15.54
N VAL A 68 -19.86 -10.17 15.49
CA VAL A 68 -20.45 -9.52 14.29
C VAL A 68 -19.63 -8.30 13.84
N LEU A 69 -18.96 -7.63 14.78
CA LEU A 69 -18.14 -6.44 14.54
C LEU A 69 -16.68 -6.78 14.17
N SER A 70 -16.25 -8.03 14.30
CA SER A 70 -14.90 -8.49 13.99
C SER A 70 -14.92 -9.54 12.88
N LYS A 71 -14.25 -9.25 11.77
CA LYS A 71 -14.05 -10.22 10.67
C LYS A 71 -12.90 -11.20 10.96
N ASP A 72 -12.32 -11.14 12.15
CA ASP A 72 -11.26 -12.06 12.57
C ASP A 72 -11.86 -13.37 13.09
N VAL A 73 -11.10 -14.46 12.93
CA VAL A 73 -11.50 -15.79 13.40
C VAL A 73 -10.66 -16.19 14.61
N HIS A 74 -11.28 -16.70 15.68
CA HIS A 74 -10.57 -17.07 16.92
C HIS A 74 -9.44 -18.07 16.71
N SER A 75 -9.58 -18.96 15.73
CA SER A 75 -8.61 -20.03 15.44
C SER A 75 -7.32 -19.53 14.81
N ALA A 76 -7.30 -18.29 14.33
CA ALA A 76 -6.13 -17.70 13.71
C ALA A 76 -5.62 -16.61 14.67
N SER A 77 -4.46 -16.83 15.29
CA SER A 77 -3.76 -15.84 16.13
C SER A 77 -3.24 -14.66 15.28
N ARG A 78 -4.14 -13.99 14.54
CA ARG A 78 -3.84 -12.96 13.55
C ARG A 78 -5.00 -11.99 13.43
N PHE A 79 -4.66 -10.75 13.09
CA PHE A 79 -5.63 -9.70 12.79
C PHE A 79 -5.68 -9.50 11.28
N LYS A 80 -6.87 -9.50 10.69
CA LYS A 80 -7.07 -9.27 9.25
C LYS A 80 -6.46 -7.95 8.78
N SER A 81 -6.48 -6.91 9.60
CA SER A 81 -5.79 -5.64 9.31
C SER A 81 -4.29 -5.83 9.09
N THR A 82 -3.62 -6.63 9.92
CA THR A 82 -2.19 -6.95 9.77
C THR A 82 -1.95 -7.82 8.55
N ASP A 83 -2.82 -8.81 8.31
CA ASP A 83 -2.69 -9.69 7.15
C ASP A 83 -2.71 -8.91 5.83
N ILE A 84 -3.66 -7.99 5.71
CA ILE A 84 -3.84 -7.18 4.49
C ILE A 84 -2.72 -6.13 4.34
N ASN A 85 -2.36 -5.45 5.44
CA ASN A 85 -1.49 -4.27 5.35
C ASN A 85 0.01 -4.55 5.57
N LEU A 86 0.37 -5.73 6.08
CA LEU A 86 1.75 -6.10 6.39
C LEU A 86 2.13 -7.46 5.82
N THR A 87 1.43 -8.52 6.24
CA THR A 87 1.78 -9.90 5.88
C THR A 87 1.70 -10.14 4.37
N HIS A 88 0.60 -9.72 3.74
CA HIS A 88 0.41 -9.86 2.29
C HIS A 88 1.49 -9.11 1.49
N PRO A 89 1.78 -7.82 1.75
CA PRO A 89 2.89 -7.12 1.11
C PRO A 89 4.23 -7.85 1.26
N ILE A 90 4.57 -8.38 2.45
CA ILE A 90 5.82 -9.13 2.66
C ILE A 90 5.90 -10.36 1.75
N TYR A 91 4.83 -11.16 1.67
CA TYR A 91 4.78 -12.32 0.78
C TYR A 91 4.87 -11.91 -0.69
N ALA A 92 4.20 -10.84 -1.09
CA ALA A 92 4.29 -10.31 -2.45
C ALA A 92 5.73 -9.88 -2.78
N THR A 93 6.41 -9.20 -1.86
CA THR A 93 7.81 -8.81 -2.00
C THR A 93 8.72 -10.00 -2.16
N GLN A 94 8.54 -11.06 -1.35
CA GLN A 94 9.31 -12.29 -1.49
C GLN A 94 9.18 -12.89 -2.89
N GLN A 95 7.96 -12.97 -3.43
CA GLN A 95 7.71 -13.53 -4.77
C GLN A 95 8.33 -12.66 -5.87
N VAL A 96 8.21 -11.33 -5.77
CA VAL A 96 8.76 -10.40 -6.76
C VAL A 96 10.30 -10.40 -6.74
N ILE A 97 10.93 -10.36 -5.56
CA ILE A 97 12.39 -10.45 -5.43
C ILE A 97 12.91 -11.78 -5.96
N THR A 98 12.20 -12.88 -5.67
CA THR A 98 12.53 -14.21 -6.22
C THR A 98 12.50 -14.18 -7.75
N HIS A 99 11.46 -13.60 -8.34
CA HIS A 99 11.34 -13.46 -9.79
C HIS A 99 12.49 -12.64 -10.38
N PHE A 100 12.79 -11.46 -9.84
CA PHE A 100 13.87 -10.61 -10.35
C PHE A 100 15.24 -11.27 -10.24
N THR A 101 15.53 -11.90 -9.10
CA THR A 101 16.79 -12.62 -8.86
C THR A 101 16.96 -13.79 -9.82
N GLN A 102 15.94 -14.67 -9.95
CA GLN A 102 16.01 -15.84 -10.83
C GLN A 102 16.18 -15.46 -12.31
N ASN A 103 15.62 -14.34 -12.72
CA ASN A 103 15.69 -13.88 -14.11
C ASN A 103 16.85 -12.92 -14.37
N LYS A 104 17.67 -12.58 -13.35
CA LYS A 104 18.71 -11.56 -13.41
C LYS A 104 18.23 -10.23 -14.02
N LYS A 105 17.00 -9.83 -13.69
CA LYS A 105 16.37 -8.62 -14.22
C LYS A 105 16.32 -7.55 -13.14
N PRO A 106 16.76 -6.31 -13.45
CA PRO A 106 16.57 -5.21 -12.53
C PRO A 106 15.08 -4.90 -12.39
N GLY A 107 14.69 -4.40 -11.23
CA GLY A 107 13.29 -4.14 -10.91
C GLY A 107 13.11 -3.07 -9.84
N SER A 108 11.89 -2.58 -9.74
CA SER A 108 11.50 -1.60 -8.74
C SER A 108 10.14 -1.97 -8.16
N MET A 109 9.98 -1.76 -6.85
CA MET A 109 8.76 -1.98 -6.09
C MET A 109 8.51 -0.78 -5.18
N VAL A 110 7.25 -0.37 -5.10
CA VAL A 110 6.79 0.66 -4.15
C VAL A 110 5.68 0.10 -3.27
N HIS A 111 5.85 0.24 -1.95
CA HIS A 111 4.83 -0.07 -0.96
C HIS A 111 4.07 1.20 -0.57
N ILE A 112 2.76 1.08 -0.37
CA ILE A 112 1.93 2.17 0.15
C ILE A 112 1.87 2.06 1.68
N SER A 113 2.64 2.90 2.36
CA SER A 113 2.54 3.15 3.80
C SER A 113 1.60 4.34 4.08
N SER A 114 1.66 4.91 5.28
CA SER A 114 0.82 6.02 5.71
C SER A 114 1.56 6.90 6.72
N ILE A 115 1.17 8.16 6.85
CA ILE A 115 1.56 9.03 7.99
C ILE A 115 1.21 8.39 9.35
N ALA A 116 0.25 7.45 9.37
CA ALA A 116 -0.05 6.59 10.51
C ALA A 116 1.16 5.79 11.02
N ALA A 117 2.14 5.52 10.16
CA ALA A 117 3.38 4.84 10.56
C ALA A 117 4.22 5.65 11.57
N GLN A 118 3.94 6.94 11.74
CA GLN A 118 4.78 7.87 12.51
C GLN A 118 4.05 8.57 13.65
N THR A 119 2.77 8.25 13.86
CA THR A 119 1.92 8.94 14.84
C THR A 119 1.22 7.94 15.74
N PRO A 120 1.00 8.24 17.03
CA PRO A 120 0.25 7.35 17.91
C PRO A 120 -1.25 7.63 17.79
N VAL A 121 -2.03 6.64 17.35
CA VAL A 121 -3.50 6.73 17.31
C VAL A 121 -4.12 5.47 17.91
N LEU A 122 -4.92 5.67 18.96
CA LEU A 122 -5.54 4.59 19.73
C LEU A 122 -6.72 3.94 19.00
N SER A 123 -7.43 4.66 18.14
CA SER A 123 -8.68 4.15 17.55
C SER A 123 -8.47 3.01 16.54
N VAL A 124 -7.31 2.95 15.89
CA VAL A 124 -6.98 1.94 14.86
C VAL A 124 -5.56 1.37 14.98
N PRO A 125 -5.20 0.77 16.13
CA PRO A 125 -3.81 0.49 16.47
C PRO A 125 -3.16 -0.56 15.55
N MET A 126 -3.93 -1.55 15.07
CA MET A 126 -3.40 -2.60 14.18
C MET A 126 -3.07 -2.07 12.79
N TYR A 127 -3.82 -1.09 12.28
CA TYR A 127 -3.49 -0.44 11.02
C TYR A 127 -2.18 0.35 11.14
N PHE A 128 -2.03 1.11 12.23
CA PHE A 128 -0.84 1.89 12.53
C PHE A 128 0.41 1.00 12.68
N ALA A 129 0.29 -0.07 13.47
CA ALA A 129 1.33 -1.08 13.61
C ALA A 129 1.72 -1.72 12.27
N ALA A 130 0.74 -2.09 11.44
CA ALA A 130 1.01 -2.65 10.13
C ALA A 130 1.71 -1.65 9.18
N LYS A 131 1.30 -0.37 9.19
CA LYS A 131 1.91 0.69 8.37
C LYS A 131 3.33 1.06 8.85
N ALA A 132 3.57 1.08 10.15
CA ALA A 132 4.92 1.19 10.69
C ALA A 132 5.80 0.00 10.27
N GLY A 133 5.25 -1.22 10.39
CA GLY A 133 5.92 -2.46 9.98
C GLY A 133 6.31 -2.46 8.51
N ILE A 134 5.41 -2.09 7.59
CA ILE A 134 5.71 -2.12 6.15
C ILE A 134 6.71 -1.03 5.75
N SER A 135 6.67 0.14 6.41
CA SER A 135 7.67 1.18 6.22
C SER A 135 9.06 0.70 6.64
N HIS A 136 9.17 0.06 7.80
CA HIS A 136 10.45 -0.43 8.29
C HIS A 136 10.93 -1.62 7.46
N PHE A 137 10.03 -2.54 7.07
CA PHE A 137 10.36 -3.66 6.21
C PHE A 137 10.97 -3.21 4.87
N ALA A 138 10.36 -2.22 4.20
CA ALA A 138 10.91 -1.67 2.96
C ALA A 138 12.33 -1.11 3.18
N TRP A 139 12.55 -0.40 4.29
CA TRP A 139 13.87 0.14 4.65
C TRP A 139 14.93 -0.95 4.86
N THR A 140 14.57 -2.10 5.45
CA THR A 140 15.50 -3.24 5.59
C THR A 140 15.91 -3.87 4.25
N LEU A 141 15.18 -3.59 3.16
CA LEU A 141 15.41 -4.13 1.82
C LEU A 141 16.11 -3.14 0.87
N THR A 142 16.78 -2.12 1.39
CA THR A 142 17.59 -1.17 0.61
C THR A 142 18.88 -1.79 0.06
N GLY A 143 19.44 -2.81 0.72
CA GLY A 143 20.67 -3.50 0.28
C GLY A 143 20.64 -4.07 -1.15
N PRO A 144 19.58 -4.81 -1.56
CA PRO A 144 19.39 -5.31 -2.93
C PRO A 144 19.40 -4.27 -4.05
N GLU A 145 19.26 -2.98 -3.75
CA GLU A 145 19.22 -1.92 -4.75
C GLU A 145 20.61 -1.63 -5.33
N THR A 146 21.65 -1.80 -4.53
CA THR A 146 23.05 -1.55 -4.90
C THR A 146 23.91 -2.75 -4.49
N PRO A 147 23.67 -3.93 -5.11
CA PRO A 147 24.39 -5.15 -4.76
C PRO A 147 25.88 -5.00 -5.08
N PRO A 148 26.78 -5.67 -4.32
CA PRO A 148 28.20 -5.67 -4.64
C PRO A 148 28.42 -6.13 -6.08
N THR A 149 29.33 -5.48 -6.80
CA THR A 149 29.65 -5.81 -8.20
C THR A 149 30.10 -7.26 -8.38
N SER A 150 30.61 -7.88 -7.30
CA SER A 150 31.01 -9.29 -7.23
C SER A 150 29.85 -10.28 -7.05
N ALA A 151 28.64 -9.83 -6.74
CA ALA A 151 27.52 -10.70 -6.38
C ALA A 151 26.74 -11.27 -7.57
N ASP A 152 26.96 -10.79 -8.81
CA ASP A 152 26.15 -11.12 -10.01
C ASP A 152 24.63 -11.07 -9.74
N LEU A 153 24.22 -10.08 -8.92
CA LEU A 153 22.82 -9.85 -8.54
C LEU A 153 22.24 -8.69 -9.35
N ALA A 154 20.98 -8.83 -9.74
CA ALA A 154 20.23 -7.73 -10.32
C ALA A 154 19.93 -6.65 -9.28
N SER A 155 19.98 -5.39 -9.68
CA SER A 155 19.58 -4.25 -8.85
C SER A 155 18.05 -4.24 -8.67
N ILE A 156 17.60 -4.34 -7.43
CA ILE A 156 16.17 -4.32 -7.06
C ILE A 156 15.92 -3.20 -6.08
N ARG A 157 15.17 -2.18 -6.49
CA ARG A 157 14.75 -1.07 -5.64
C ARG A 157 13.47 -1.44 -4.88
N VAL A 158 13.46 -1.26 -3.57
CA VAL A 158 12.28 -1.44 -2.72
C VAL A 158 12.05 -0.18 -1.91
N THR A 159 10.95 0.51 -2.16
CA THR A 159 10.61 1.78 -1.49
C THR A 159 9.26 1.70 -0.79
N ALA A 160 9.01 2.61 0.15
CA ALA A 160 7.69 2.80 0.74
C ALA A 160 7.32 4.29 0.78
N VAL A 161 6.17 4.64 0.22
CA VAL A 161 5.61 5.99 0.29
C VAL A 161 4.70 6.12 1.51
N LYS A 162 4.86 7.18 2.31
CA LYS A 162 3.94 7.49 3.43
C LYS A 162 2.93 8.51 2.96
N LEU A 163 1.72 8.05 2.66
CA LEU A 163 0.64 8.92 2.18
C LEU A 163 -0.17 9.50 3.35
N GLY A 164 -0.58 10.76 3.17
CA GLY A 164 -1.53 11.46 4.03
C GLY A 164 -2.98 11.13 3.68
N VAL A 165 -3.88 12.09 3.90
CA VAL A 165 -5.30 11.92 3.61
C VAL A 165 -5.55 12.12 2.11
N ILE A 166 -5.69 11.01 1.37
CA ILE A 166 -5.93 11.03 -0.07
C ILE A 166 -7.43 10.99 -0.36
N LYS A 167 -7.92 11.93 -1.18
CA LYS A 167 -9.34 12.07 -1.53
C LYS A 167 -9.81 10.94 -2.46
N THR A 168 -10.20 9.83 -1.86
CA THR A 168 -10.58 8.59 -2.55
C THR A 168 -11.97 8.14 -2.12
N PRO A 169 -12.62 7.20 -2.86
CA PRO A 169 -13.89 6.60 -2.46
C PRO A 169 -13.91 6.07 -1.02
N LEU A 170 -12.75 5.64 -0.50
CA LEU A 170 -12.57 5.23 0.89
C LEU A 170 -13.11 6.26 1.89
N TRP A 171 -13.00 7.56 1.59
CA TRP A 171 -13.48 8.67 2.40
C TRP A 171 -14.80 9.24 1.87
N THR A 172 -14.89 9.49 0.56
CA THR A 172 -15.99 10.26 -0.02
C THR A 172 -17.31 9.49 -0.06
N GLU A 173 -17.27 8.16 -0.03
CA GLU A 173 -18.47 7.30 -0.01
C GLU A 173 -18.83 6.84 1.42
N HIS A 174 -18.10 7.31 2.43
CA HIS A 174 -18.16 6.86 3.82
C HIS A 174 -18.27 8.06 4.78
N PRO A 175 -19.47 8.65 4.95
CA PRO A 175 -19.68 9.84 5.80
C PRO A 175 -19.16 9.67 7.24
N GLU A 176 -19.20 8.45 7.77
CA GLU A 176 -18.69 8.12 9.11
C GLU A 176 -17.18 8.34 9.25
N LYS A 177 -16.43 8.23 8.15
CA LYS A 177 -14.97 8.47 8.13
C LYS A 177 -14.64 9.93 7.89
N LEU A 178 -15.50 10.69 7.21
CA LEU A 178 -15.31 12.14 7.07
C LEU A 178 -15.33 12.85 8.44
N ALA A 179 -16.00 12.28 9.44
CA ALA A 179 -15.97 12.77 10.82
C ALA A 179 -14.56 12.73 11.47
N TRP A 180 -13.60 12.02 10.87
CA TRP A 180 -12.22 11.94 11.34
C TRP A 180 -11.32 13.02 10.72
N ILE A 181 -11.84 13.77 9.75
CA ILE A 181 -11.11 14.81 9.05
C ILE A 181 -11.53 16.16 9.60
N ASP A 182 -10.58 16.85 10.21
CA ASP A 182 -10.73 18.25 10.59
C ASP A 182 -10.40 19.12 9.38
N GLY A 183 -11.42 19.58 8.65
CA GLY A 183 -11.23 20.40 7.45
C GLY A 183 -10.47 21.73 7.67
N SER A 184 -10.23 22.14 8.92
CA SER A 184 -9.40 23.30 9.26
C SER A 184 -7.92 22.97 9.43
N LYS A 185 -7.58 21.69 9.66
CA LYS A 185 -6.20 21.21 9.93
C LYS A 185 -5.70 20.24 8.88
N ASP A 186 -6.55 19.33 8.44
CA ASP A 186 -6.24 18.28 7.50
C ASP A 186 -6.34 18.80 6.07
N LYS A 187 -5.28 18.53 5.30
CA LYS A 187 -5.22 18.86 3.87
C LYS A 187 -5.43 17.59 3.05
N TRP A 188 -6.39 17.65 2.15
CA TRP A 188 -6.60 16.63 1.14
C TRP A 188 -5.48 16.67 0.11
N VAL A 189 -5.01 15.49 -0.26
CA VAL A 189 -4.16 15.28 -1.42
C VAL A 189 -4.99 14.58 -2.48
N GLU A 190 -4.88 15.00 -3.73
CA GLU A 190 -5.60 14.37 -4.83
C GLU A 190 -4.93 13.02 -5.19
N PRO A 191 -5.71 12.00 -5.59
CA PRO A 191 -5.17 10.69 -5.95
C PRO A 191 -4.10 10.73 -7.05
N GLU A 192 -4.21 11.67 -7.98
CA GLU A 192 -3.25 11.93 -9.05
C GLU A 192 -1.89 12.35 -8.48
N ASP A 193 -1.88 13.25 -7.49
CA ASP A 193 -0.63 13.70 -6.86
C ASP A 193 0.05 12.54 -6.12
N ALA A 194 -0.73 11.73 -5.40
CA ALA A 194 -0.22 10.53 -4.75
C ALA A 194 0.37 9.53 -5.76
N ALA A 195 -0.31 9.32 -6.89
CA ALA A 195 0.15 8.45 -7.97
C ALA A 195 1.44 8.99 -8.62
N MET A 196 1.55 10.30 -8.79
CA MET A 196 2.75 10.94 -9.32
C MET A 196 3.95 10.80 -8.38
N VAL A 197 3.76 10.96 -7.06
CA VAL A 197 4.83 10.71 -6.08
C VAL A 197 5.28 9.24 -6.13
N MET A 198 4.34 8.30 -6.17
CA MET A 198 4.66 6.87 -6.31
C MET A 198 5.45 6.59 -7.59
N PHE A 199 5.10 7.25 -8.69
CA PHE A 199 5.81 7.14 -9.95
C PHE A 199 7.24 7.70 -9.85
N SER A 200 7.41 8.87 -9.22
CA SER A 200 8.74 9.48 -9.05
C SER A 200 9.69 8.61 -8.24
N LEU A 201 9.20 7.89 -7.22
CA LEU A 201 10.02 6.93 -6.46
C LEU A 201 10.56 5.77 -7.32
N ILE A 202 9.86 5.44 -8.40
CA ILE A 202 10.27 4.37 -9.32
C ILE A 202 11.30 4.88 -10.34
N GLU A 203 11.10 6.09 -10.89
CA GLU A 203 11.89 6.59 -12.01
C GLU A 203 13.14 7.38 -11.57
N ASN A 204 13.03 8.18 -10.51
CA ASN A 204 14.09 9.12 -10.15
C ASN A 204 15.13 8.48 -9.23
N ASP A 205 16.40 8.61 -9.60
CA ASP A 205 17.52 8.12 -8.79
C ASP A 205 17.78 9.01 -7.55
N GLU A 206 17.16 10.20 -7.45
CA GLU A 206 17.29 11.10 -6.28
C GLU A 206 16.65 10.56 -5.01
N TYR A 207 15.70 9.63 -5.15
CA TYR A 207 15.04 8.96 -4.02
C TYR A 207 15.68 7.63 -3.65
N VAL A 208 16.83 7.33 -4.26
CA VAL A 208 17.72 6.28 -3.79
C VAL A 208 18.37 6.81 -2.53
N GLU A 209 18.07 6.19 -1.38
CA GLU A 209 18.67 6.64 -0.11
C GLU A 209 20.20 6.63 -0.23
N GLU A 210 20.81 7.81 -0.19
CA GLU A 210 22.25 7.94 -0.03
C GLU A 210 22.60 7.40 1.36
N ARG A 211 23.47 6.39 1.35
CA ARG A 211 23.86 5.61 2.54
C ARG A 211 24.47 6.53 3.61
N LEU A 212 24.03 6.37 4.86
CA LEU A 212 24.80 6.79 6.05
C LEU A 212 25.99 5.86 6.25
#